data_AF-A0A4Y6PP15-F1
#
_entry.id   AF-A0A4Y6PP15-F1
#
_cell.length_a   1.000
_cell.length_b   1.000
_cell.length_c   1.000
_cell.angle_alpha   90.00
_cell.angle_beta   90.00
_cell.angle_gamma   90.00
#
_symmetry.space_group_name_H-M   'P 1'
#
loop_
_entity.id
_entity.type
_entity.pdbx_description
1 polymer ?
#
loop_
_entity_poly.entity_id
_entity_poly.type
_entity_poly.pdbx_seq_one_letter_code
_entity_poly.pdbx_strand_id
1 'polypeptide(L)'
;MVNDRAECTVDDDCPSGPYVCVDQVCKREGFDAGDIGNDSGDQDTGVPEDTFDDASDDEGPPSVESVTPAAGATDVATDTTIEIVFSEPMDPFTINFYSIVLRDTNNREVDITVTYDADAQTATVTPQINLQPAASYRLRVESLARDMAGNGLDPDFEATFYTAYDEPAEHTTLAETFAPVIYQGIADSQDSGPNGDIPTLLDFDDNLSAADNGANSRRSGTTTEAHVYYHVTESAQYYFLHYILYYPSRLDVDDQSRAEHDFAGAVFVVDKSDNSLLLVEGVSLLDSGEVTSAYKPDGSPVSLPGGNIGNMTLASFGADKLEDGTHYPMYVPGGVHETCNWHKSGSNSRCLHNPGQFRGTDGGGVVMRHGDTAQSYDEATENQDSGHLEMTYKLVPLASTVWAYRGSYGSGGLFEIPFIYEPTGTDRPIGFNPQDAHVLPRRLQSGATENFGRTPFFWLPSPGEDNHGQWLMDPVYILPNRYNFGESVTTEYCYNFFFDIDNRSSSIEGCGGN
;
A
#
# COMPACT_ATOMS: atom_id res chain seq x y z
N MET A 1 12.70 32.72 -19.00
CA MET A 1 13.03 33.92 -19.81
C MET A 1 14.24 33.52 -20.64
N VAL A 2 14.25 33.45 -21.98
CA VAL A 2 13.46 34.12 -23.02
C VAL A 2 13.07 33.08 -24.09
N ASN A 3 11.87 33.29 -24.65
CA ASN A 3 11.27 32.57 -25.75
C ASN A 3 11.74 33.24 -27.05
N ASP A 4 12.91 32.89 -27.57
CA ASP A 4 13.44 33.52 -28.78
C ASP A 4 12.96 32.76 -30.03
N ARG A 5 11.79 33.19 -30.52
CA ARG A 5 11.49 33.14 -31.96
C ARG A 5 12.64 33.85 -32.65
N ALA A 6 13.42 33.14 -33.47
CA ALA A 6 14.53 33.76 -34.20
C ALA A 6 14.00 34.95 -35.01
N GLU A 7 14.44 36.15 -34.65
CA GLU A 7 14.16 37.37 -35.40
C GLU A 7 14.92 37.31 -36.73
N CYS A 8 14.25 37.63 -37.83
CA CYS A 8 14.86 37.58 -39.16
C CYS A 8 14.60 38.87 -39.94
N THR A 9 15.44 39.16 -40.93
CA THR A 9 15.23 40.25 -41.90
C THR A 9 15.16 39.73 -43.34
N VAL A 10 15.75 38.58 -43.61
CA VAL A 10 15.70 37.83 -44.86
C VAL A 10 15.62 36.33 -44.58
N ASP A 11 15.22 35.53 -45.58
CA ASP A 11 15.05 34.07 -45.43
C ASP A 11 16.35 33.36 -45.03
N ASP A 12 17.51 33.87 -45.47
CA ASP A 12 18.83 33.34 -45.12
C ASP A 12 19.16 33.47 -43.61
N ASP A 13 18.42 34.30 -42.87
CA ASP A 13 18.56 34.42 -41.40
C ASP A 13 17.86 33.26 -40.66
N CYS A 14 17.06 32.45 -41.36
CA CYS A 14 16.29 31.35 -40.79
C CYS A 14 17.06 30.02 -40.74
N PRO A 15 16.70 29.11 -39.81
CA PRO A 15 17.31 27.78 -39.73
C PRO A 15 17.17 27.04 -41.06
N SER A 16 18.21 26.32 -41.47
CA SER A 16 18.19 25.49 -42.68
C SER A 16 17.00 24.52 -42.69
N GLY A 17 16.15 24.58 -43.71
CA GLY A 17 14.89 23.86 -43.82
C GLY A 17 13.84 24.68 -44.59
N PRO A 18 12.56 24.31 -44.58
CA PRO A 18 11.49 25.04 -45.27
C PRO A 18 11.01 26.22 -44.44
N TYR A 19 11.92 27.11 -44.02
CA TYR A 19 11.60 28.30 -43.22
C TYR A 19 11.86 29.57 -44.04
N VAL A 20 10.90 30.49 -44.01
CA VAL A 20 10.98 31.82 -44.63
C VAL A 20 10.73 32.90 -43.59
N CYS A 21 11.31 34.07 -43.80
CA CYS A 21 11.19 35.20 -42.90
C CYS A 21 9.87 35.95 -43.16
N VAL A 22 8.95 35.89 -42.20
CA VAL A 22 7.65 36.57 -42.29
C VAL A 22 7.43 37.40 -41.02
N ASP A 23 7.22 38.71 -41.18
CA ASP A 23 7.04 39.66 -40.07
C ASP A 23 8.18 39.63 -39.04
N GLN A 24 9.41 39.50 -39.53
CA GLN A 24 10.63 39.33 -38.72
C GLN A 24 10.65 38.08 -37.85
N VAL A 25 9.91 37.03 -38.23
CA VAL A 25 9.94 35.74 -37.55
C VAL A 25 10.06 34.62 -38.60
N CYS A 26 10.94 33.66 -38.36
CA CYS A 26 11.04 32.48 -39.21
C CYS A 26 9.78 31.61 -39.09
N LYS A 27 8.99 31.54 -40.16
CA LYS A 27 7.78 30.70 -40.27
C LYS A 27 8.06 29.56 -41.24
N ARG A 28 7.55 28.37 -40.93
CA ARG A 28 7.65 27.22 -41.83
C ARG A 28 6.71 27.45 -43.01
N GLU A 29 7.17 27.19 -44.24
CA GLU A 29 6.27 27.20 -45.40
C GLU A 29 5.19 26.13 -45.20
N GLY A 30 3.96 26.59 -45.02
CA GLY A 30 2.76 25.78 -44.84
C GLY A 30 1.61 26.48 -45.55
N PHE A 31 0.96 25.73 -46.45
CA PHE A 31 -0.22 26.05 -47.25
C PHE A 31 -1.13 27.10 -46.63
N ASP A 32 -1.26 28.25 -47.31
CA ASP A 32 -2.09 29.36 -46.86
C ASP A 32 -3.56 29.10 -47.24
N ALA A 33 -4.37 28.82 -46.23
CA ALA A 33 -5.82 28.86 -46.32
C ALA A 33 -6.29 30.32 -46.21
N GLY A 34 -6.49 30.97 -47.36
CA GLY A 34 -7.40 32.10 -47.46
C GLY A 34 -6.83 33.36 -48.12
N ASP A 35 -7.01 33.48 -49.42
CA ASP A 35 -7.33 34.78 -50.02
C ASP A 35 -8.62 34.68 -50.83
N ILE A 36 -9.72 35.13 -50.21
CA ILE A 36 -10.99 35.37 -50.90
C ILE A 36 -10.93 36.81 -51.43
N GLY A 37 -10.12 37.01 -52.47
CA GLY A 37 -9.95 38.27 -53.17
C GLY A 37 -10.62 38.24 -54.54
N ASN A 38 -11.80 38.84 -54.64
CA ASN A 38 -12.51 39.06 -55.89
C ASN A 38 -11.73 40.04 -56.80
N ASP A 39 -11.07 39.54 -57.84
CA ASP A 39 -10.73 40.33 -59.02
C ASP A 39 -11.03 39.58 -60.33
N SER A 40 -11.44 40.39 -61.28
CA SER A 40 -12.17 40.16 -62.51
C SER A 40 -11.31 39.53 -63.60
N GLY A 41 -11.80 38.40 -64.13
CA GLY A 41 -11.71 38.05 -65.55
C GLY A 41 -10.34 37.63 -66.11
N ASP A 42 -10.13 36.32 -66.23
CA ASP A 42 -9.45 35.77 -67.40
C ASP A 42 -10.02 34.39 -67.74
N GLN A 43 -10.30 34.17 -69.02
CA GLN A 43 -10.73 32.89 -69.57
C GLN A 43 -9.48 32.19 -70.07
N ASP A 44 -8.98 31.19 -69.33
CA ASP A 44 -8.07 30.22 -69.92
C ASP A 44 -8.56 28.79 -69.68
N THR A 45 -8.62 28.07 -70.79
CA THR A 45 -9.23 26.76 -70.95
C THR A 45 -8.13 25.70 -71.01
N GLY A 46 -8.13 24.78 -70.06
CA GLY A 46 -7.57 23.43 -70.28
C GLY A 46 -6.24 23.11 -69.59
N VAL A 47 -6.32 22.80 -68.30
CA VAL A 47 -5.38 21.87 -67.65
C VAL A 47 -6.23 20.74 -67.05
N PRO A 48 -5.89 19.44 -67.25
CA PRO A 48 -6.59 18.36 -66.59
C PRO A 48 -6.39 18.49 -65.08
N GLU A 49 -7.48 18.45 -64.32
CA GLU A 49 -7.41 18.24 -62.86
C GLU A 49 -6.67 16.94 -62.62
N ASP A 50 -5.42 17.05 -62.17
CA ASP A 50 -4.70 15.96 -61.54
C ASP A 50 -5.36 15.79 -60.17
N THR A 51 -6.29 14.85 -60.11
CA THR A 51 -6.95 14.41 -58.89
C THR A 51 -5.88 13.82 -57.98
N PHE A 52 -5.41 14.61 -57.02
CA PHE A 52 -4.82 14.09 -55.80
C PHE A 52 -5.96 13.48 -54.96
N ASP A 53 -6.37 12.27 -55.35
CA ASP A 53 -7.01 11.34 -54.43
C ASP A 53 -5.91 10.84 -53.48
N ASP A 54 -6.10 11.16 -52.20
CA ASP A 54 -6.05 10.23 -51.05
C ASP A 54 -5.34 10.83 -49.82
N ALA A 55 -6.03 11.76 -49.17
CA ALA A 55 -5.80 12.13 -47.77
C ALA A 55 -7.14 12.54 -47.15
N SER A 56 -8.11 11.64 -47.22
CA SER A 56 -9.37 11.76 -46.46
C SER A 56 -9.73 10.41 -45.85
N ASP A 57 -9.09 10.12 -44.73
CA ASP A 57 -9.80 9.75 -43.51
C ASP A 57 -8.83 10.06 -42.36
N ASP A 58 -8.77 11.34 -41.97
CA ASP A 58 -8.34 11.70 -40.62
C ASP A 58 -9.56 11.45 -39.72
N GLU A 59 -9.51 10.34 -38.99
CA GLU A 59 -10.55 9.79 -38.13
C GLU A 59 -10.53 10.42 -36.71
N GLY A 60 -10.06 11.66 -36.56
CA GLY A 60 -10.17 12.38 -35.29
C GLY A 60 -9.09 11.96 -34.27
N PRO A 61 -9.27 12.29 -32.99
CA PRO A 61 -8.23 12.07 -31.98
C PRO A 61 -7.77 10.61 -31.87
N PRO A 62 -6.46 10.34 -31.80
CA PRO A 62 -5.95 9.01 -31.53
C PRO A 62 -6.34 8.55 -30.13
N SER A 63 -6.39 7.23 -29.92
CA SER A 63 -6.64 6.60 -28.63
C SER A 63 -5.62 5.51 -28.33
N VAL A 64 -5.51 5.11 -27.06
CA VAL A 64 -4.73 3.93 -26.66
C VAL A 64 -5.64 2.71 -26.71
N GLU A 65 -5.34 1.76 -27.59
CA GLU A 65 -6.10 0.50 -27.71
C GLU A 65 -5.75 -0.49 -26.61
N SER A 66 -4.47 -0.57 -26.25
CA SER A 66 -4.01 -1.44 -25.19
C SER A 66 -2.71 -0.96 -24.56
N VAL A 67 -2.51 -1.37 -23.31
CA VAL A 67 -1.27 -1.17 -22.57
C VAL A 67 -0.85 -2.49 -21.93
N THR A 68 0.44 -2.77 -21.94
CA THR A 68 1.05 -3.88 -21.20
C THR A 68 2.14 -3.30 -20.31
N PRO A 69 2.12 -3.49 -18.97
CA PRO A 69 1.10 -4.19 -18.18
C PRO A 69 -0.30 -3.57 -18.30
N ALA A 70 -1.34 -4.39 -18.24
CA ALA A 70 -2.72 -3.94 -18.30
C ALA A 70 -3.07 -3.03 -17.10
N ALA A 71 -4.07 -2.15 -17.28
CA ALA A 71 -4.58 -1.36 -16.17
C ALA A 71 -5.08 -2.28 -15.03
N GLY A 72 -4.63 -2.00 -13.81
CA GLY A 72 -4.89 -2.79 -12.62
C GLY A 72 -4.01 -4.05 -12.47
N ALA A 73 -3.08 -4.31 -13.39
CA ALA A 73 -2.21 -5.48 -13.30
C ALA A 73 -1.40 -5.49 -11.99
N THR A 74 -1.42 -6.62 -11.30
CA THR A 74 -0.61 -6.90 -10.11
C THR A 74 0.57 -7.80 -10.47
N ASP A 75 1.48 -7.99 -9.52
CA ASP A 75 2.62 -8.90 -9.65
C ASP A 75 3.50 -8.63 -10.89
N VAL A 76 3.56 -7.36 -11.32
CA VAL A 76 4.38 -6.95 -12.46
C VAL A 76 5.85 -6.98 -12.07
N ALA A 77 6.70 -7.55 -12.93
CA ALA A 77 8.14 -7.59 -12.69
C ALA A 77 8.73 -6.18 -12.55
N THR A 78 9.69 -6.00 -11.64
CA THR A 78 10.30 -4.68 -11.37
C THR A 78 11.19 -4.18 -12.53
N ASP A 79 11.63 -5.07 -13.42
CA ASP A 79 12.38 -4.76 -14.64
C ASP A 79 11.48 -4.70 -15.89
N THR A 80 10.16 -4.59 -15.73
CA THR A 80 9.20 -4.53 -16.84
C THR A 80 9.46 -3.36 -17.79
N THR A 81 9.23 -3.60 -19.07
CA THR A 81 8.93 -2.54 -20.04
C THR A 81 7.43 -2.30 -20.09
N ILE A 82 7.02 -1.11 -20.53
CA ILE A 82 5.61 -0.79 -20.75
C ILE A 82 5.39 -0.58 -22.25
N GLU A 83 4.46 -1.32 -22.84
CA GLU A 83 4.06 -1.19 -24.24
C GLU A 83 2.70 -0.51 -24.34
N ILE A 84 2.57 0.46 -25.25
CA ILE A 84 1.36 1.25 -25.49
C ILE A 84 1.04 1.12 -26.97
N VAL A 85 -0.11 0.53 -27.30
CA VAL A 85 -0.59 0.40 -28.68
C VAL A 85 -1.62 1.49 -28.94
N PHE A 86 -1.39 2.32 -29.96
CA PHE A 86 -2.30 3.37 -30.39
C PHE A 86 -3.27 2.87 -31.47
N SER A 87 -4.42 3.52 -31.62
CA SER A 87 -5.44 3.17 -32.62
C SER A 87 -5.03 3.49 -34.06
N GLU A 88 -4.00 4.32 -34.22
CA GLU A 88 -3.54 4.79 -35.52
C GLU A 88 -2.04 5.18 -35.50
N PRO A 89 -1.43 5.45 -36.67
CA PRO A 89 -0.06 5.92 -36.73
C PRO A 89 0.13 7.30 -36.07
N MET A 90 1.08 7.39 -35.14
CA MET A 90 1.42 8.61 -34.40
C MET A 90 2.60 9.34 -35.04
N ASP A 91 2.70 10.66 -34.86
CA ASP A 91 3.92 11.42 -35.19
C ASP A 91 5.05 11.01 -34.21
N PRO A 92 6.10 10.31 -34.68
CA PRO A 92 7.16 9.79 -33.82
C PRO A 92 7.90 10.88 -33.02
N PHE A 93 7.91 12.14 -33.49
CA PHE A 93 8.55 13.24 -32.77
C PHE A 93 7.76 13.67 -31.53
N THR A 94 6.47 13.36 -31.49
CA THR A 94 5.59 13.70 -30.37
C THR A 94 5.51 12.58 -29.34
N ILE A 95 5.95 11.36 -29.66
CA ILE A 95 5.99 10.21 -28.75
C ILE A 95 7.32 10.19 -28.00
N ASN A 96 7.35 10.80 -26.81
CA ASN A 96 8.55 10.98 -26.00
C ASN A 96 8.20 11.20 -24.52
N PHE A 97 9.20 11.46 -23.67
CA PHE A 97 9.00 11.62 -22.22
C PHE A 97 8.21 12.90 -21.81
N TYR A 98 7.94 13.83 -22.74
CA TYR A 98 7.04 14.97 -22.48
C TYR A 98 5.57 14.62 -22.68
N SER A 99 5.25 13.61 -23.50
CA SER A 99 3.87 13.20 -23.79
C SER A 99 3.48 11.90 -23.09
N ILE A 100 4.45 11.08 -22.71
CA ILE A 100 4.26 9.86 -21.94
C ILE A 100 5.01 10.01 -20.63
N VAL A 101 4.28 9.97 -19.52
CA VAL A 101 4.81 10.20 -18.18
C VAL A 101 4.51 8.98 -17.30
N LEU A 102 5.52 8.48 -16.60
CA LEU A 102 5.37 7.45 -15.58
C LEU A 102 5.60 8.07 -14.21
N ARG A 103 4.67 7.88 -13.28
CA ARG A 103 4.76 8.37 -11.90
C ARG A 103 4.76 7.23 -10.90
N ASP A 104 5.54 7.37 -9.84
CA ASP A 104 5.55 6.44 -8.72
C ASP A 104 4.40 6.71 -7.74
N THR A 105 4.32 5.88 -6.71
CA THR A 105 3.30 5.94 -5.65
C THR A 105 3.28 7.26 -4.88
N ASN A 106 4.40 8.00 -4.84
CA ASN A 106 4.50 9.32 -4.20
C ASN A 106 4.27 10.46 -5.21
N ASN A 107 3.72 10.14 -6.38
CA ASN A 107 3.46 11.05 -7.49
C ASN A 107 4.73 11.71 -8.08
N ARG A 108 5.91 11.13 -7.83
CA ARG A 108 7.17 11.57 -8.42
C ARG A 108 7.35 10.97 -9.80
N GLU A 109 7.97 11.71 -10.69
CA GLU A 109 8.23 11.23 -12.05
C GLU A 109 9.35 10.19 -12.04
N VAL A 110 9.18 9.13 -12.82
CA VAL A 110 10.16 8.05 -13.01
C VAL A 110 10.94 8.35 -14.29
N ASP A 111 12.27 8.30 -14.20
CA ASP A 111 13.13 8.46 -15.37
C ASP A 111 12.92 7.29 -16.35
N ILE A 112 12.44 7.60 -17.55
CA ILE A 112 12.11 6.63 -18.60
C ILE A 112 12.82 6.96 -19.91
N THR A 113 12.92 5.96 -20.78
CA THR A 113 13.21 6.12 -22.20
C THR A 113 12.00 5.66 -23.00
N VAL A 114 11.72 6.35 -24.12
CA VAL A 114 10.58 6.04 -24.99
C VAL A 114 11.08 5.79 -26.41
N THR A 115 10.62 4.71 -27.01
CA THR A 115 10.81 4.41 -28.44
C THR A 115 9.45 4.17 -29.08
N TYR A 116 9.34 4.40 -30.39
CA TYR A 116 8.10 4.24 -31.12
C TYR A 116 8.35 3.46 -32.43
N ASP A 117 7.58 2.40 -32.63
CA ASP A 117 7.48 1.65 -33.88
C ASP A 117 6.20 2.09 -34.61
N ALA A 118 6.36 2.84 -35.69
CA ALA A 118 5.25 3.38 -36.47
C ALA A 118 4.48 2.30 -37.25
N ASP A 119 5.13 1.19 -37.63
CA ASP A 119 4.47 0.11 -38.36
C ASP A 119 3.57 -0.71 -37.42
N ALA A 120 4.02 -0.89 -36.18
CA ALA A 120 3.27 -1.56 -35.12
C ALA A 120 2.37 -0.62 -34.30
N GLN A 121 2.40 0.69 -34.58
CA GLN A 121 1.70 1.73 -33.80
C GLN A 121 1.98 1.63 -32.29
N THR A 122 3.17 1.20 -31.92
CA THR A 122 3.50 0.80 -30.54
C THR A 122 4.62 1.67 -29.97
N ALA A 123 4.36 2.32 -28.84
CA ALA A 123 5.41 2.94 -28.03
C ALA A 123 5.90 1.94 -26.97
N THR A 124 7.22 1.86 -26.80
CA THR A 124 7.87 1.11 -25.72
C THR A 124 8.53 2.08 -24.76
N VAL A 125 8.07 2.05 -23.50
CA VAL A 125 8.59 2.82 -22.39
C VAL A 125 9.44 1.91 -21.51
N THR A 126 10.69 2.29 -21.27
CA THR A 126 11.63 1.53 -20.45
C THR A 126 12.11 2.40 -19.28
N PRO A 127 11.77 2.04 -18.02
CA PRO A 127 12.37 2.65 -16.83
C PRO A 127 13.90 2.53 -16.85
N GLN A 128 14.61 3.60 -16.50
CA GLN A 128 16.08 3.58 -16.50
C GLN A 128 16.68 2.80 -15.32
N ILE A 129 15.91 2.67 -14.25
CA ILE A 129 16.23 1.89 -13.05
C ILE A 129 15.04 0.97 -12.79
N ASN A 130 15.32 -0.23 -12.28
CA ASN A 130 14.26 -1.15 -11.84
C ASN A 130 13.28 -0.42 -10.92
N LEU A 131 12.00 -0.68 -11.15
CA LEU A 131 10.92 -0.20 -10.33
C LEU A 131 11.03 -0.76 -8.91
N GLN A 132 10.51 -0.01 -7.95
CA GLN A 132 10.44 -0.42 -6.56
C GLN A 132 9.45 -1.58 -6.43
N PRO A 133 9.76 -2.64 -5.64
CA PRO A 133 8.82 -3.73 -5.40
C PRO A 133 7.63 -3.27 -4.56
N ALA A 134 6.52 -4.01 -4.62
CA ALA A 134 5.29 -3.70 -3.90
C ALA A 134 4.89 -2.22 -4.01
N ALA A 135 4.85 -1.68 -5.22
CA ALA A 135 4.59 -0.26 -5.47
C ALA A 135 3.62 -0.07 -6.64
N SER A 136 2.84 1.01 -6.58
CA SER A 136 1.99 1.43 -7.70
C SER A 136 2.74 2.37 -8.64
N TYR A 137 2.47 2.22 -9.93
CA TYR A 137 2.99 3.08 -10.99
C TYR A 137 1.86 3.52 -11.90
N ARG A 138 1.79 4.82 -12.15
CA ARG A 138 0.76 5.46 -12.96
C ARG A 138 1.35 5.98 -14.26
N LEU A 139 0.96 5.34 -15.35
CA LEU A 139 1.27 5.77 -16.71
C LEU A 139 0.21 6.76 -17.16
N ARG A 140 0.65 7.89 -17.73
CA ARG A 140 -0.22 8.84 -18.40
C ARG A 140 0.30 9.12 -19.80
N VAL A 141 -0.60 9.09 -20.78
CA VAL A 141 -0.35 9.55 -22.14
C VAL A 141 -1.20 10.79 -22.36
N GLU A 142 -0.54 11.92 -22.54
CA GLU A 142 -1.17 13.24 -22.62
C GLU A 142 -1.47 13.62 -24.09
N SER A 143 -2.38 14.57 -24.29
CA SER A 143 -2.70 15.20 -25.59
C SER A 143 -1.52 15.81 -26.36
N LEU A 144 -0.31 15.80 -25.79
CA LEU A 144 0.94 16.12 -26.50
C LEU A 144 1.41 15.00 -27.42
N ALA A 145 1.00 13.74 -27.19
CA ALA A 145 1.16 12.65 -28.16
C ALA A 145 0.13 12.83 -29.27
N ARG A 146 0.60 13.05 -30.51
CA ARG A 146 -0.25 13.42 -31.64
C ARG A 146 -0.12 12.44 -32.79
N ASP A 147 -1.20 12.32 -33.55
CA ASP A 147 -1.22 11.63 -34.83
C ASP A 147 -0.45 12.41 -35.92
N MET A 148 -0.44 11.86 -37.14
CA MET A 148 0.17 12.49 -38.31
C MET A 148 -0.57 13.74 -38.82
N ALA A 149 -1.84 13.93 -38.44
CA ALA A 149 -2.66 15.11 -38.76
C ALA A 149 -2.53 16.23 -37.71
N GLY A 150 -1.90 15.95 -36.57
CA GLY A 150 -1.68 16.85 -35.47
C GLY A 150 -2.77 16.80 -34.39
N ASN A 151 -3.73 15.86 -34.42
CA ASN A 151 -4.69 15.67 -33.34
C ASN A 151 -3.99 14.96 -32.17
N GLY A 152 -4.23 15.44 -30.95
CA GLY A 152 -3.73 14.80 -29.73
C GLY A 152 -4.78 13.88 -29.14
N LEU A 153 -4.40 13.00 -28.21
CA LEU A 153 -5.36 12.20 -27.43
C LEU A 153 -6.44 13.09 -26.80
N ASP A 154 -7.70 12.68 -26.92
CA ASP A 154 -8.83 13.29 -26.23
C ASP A 154 -9.89 12.22 -25.88
N PRO A 155 -10.04 11.82 -24.60
CA PRO A 155 -9.30 12.32 -23.43
C PRO A 155 -7.86 11.79 -23.36
N ASP A 156 -7.05 12.37 -22.47
CA ASP A 156 -5.79 11.75 -22.04
C ASP A 156 -6.02 10.32 -21.54
N PHE A 157 -5.03 9.45 -21.71
CA PHE A 157 -5.07 8.08 -21.22
C PHE A 157 -4.32 7.96 -19.88
N GLU A 158 -4.88 7.19 -18.95
CA GLU A 158 -4.23 6.84 -17.69
C GLU A 158 -4.40 5.35 -17.37
N ALA A 159 -3.32 4.71 -16.95
CA ALA A 159 -3.33 3.34 -16.46
C ALA A 159 -2.44 3.22 -15.22
N THR A 160 -2.86 2.42 -14.24
CA THR A 160 -2.05 2.10 -13.07
C THR A 160 -1.75 0.61 -13.05
N PHE A 161 -0.53 0.22 -12.66
CA PHE A 161 -0.15 -1.16 -12.38
C PHE A 161 0.65 -1.26 -11.08
N TYR A 162 0.81 -2.47 -10.56
CA TYR A 162 1.45 -2.75 -9.29
C TYR A 162 2.58 -3.76 -9.46
N THR A 163 3.76 -3.42 -8.96
CA THR A 163 4.94 -4.28 -9.04
C THR A 163 4.86 -5.40 -8.02
N ALA A 164 5.37 -6.57 -8.41
CA ALA A 164 5.56 -7.72 -7.56
C ALA A 164 6.46 -7.40 -6.37
N TYR A 165 6.34 -8.22 -5.35
CA TYR A 165 7.28 -8.31 -4.25
C TYR A 165 7.43 -9.77 -3.88
N ASP A 166 8.68 -10.23 -3.87
CA ASP A 166 9.02 -11.59 -3.50
C ASP A 166 9.38 -11.60 -2.01
N GLU A 167 8.42 -12.01 -1.17
CA GLU A 167 8.68 -12.16 0.26
C GLU A 167 9.75 -13.24 0.45
N PRO A 168 10.83 -12.95 1.19
CA PRO A 168 11.86 -13.93 1.46
C PRO A 168 11.29 -15.20 2.10
N ALA A 169 11.60 -16.36 1.53
CA ALA A 169 11.02 -17.65 1.97
C ALA A 169 11.23 -17.95 3.47
N GLU A 170 12.35 -17.50 4.04
CA GLU A 170 12.62 -17.60 5.47
C GLU A 170 11.61 -16.79 6.30
N HIS A 171 11.23 -15.59 5.85
CA HIS A 171 10.25 -14.75 6.55
C HIS A 171 8.86 -15.37 6.51
N THR A 172 8.46 -15.96 5.38
CA THR A 172 7.21 -16.74 5.31
C THR A 172 7.25 -17.90 6.31
N THR A 173 8.35 -18.66 6.34
CA THR A 173 8.51 -19.78 7.28
C THR A 173 8.45 -19.32 8.74
N LEU A 174 9.09 -18.20 9.06
CA LEU A 174 9.06 -17.60 10.40
C LEU A 174 7.64 -17.13 10.77
N ALA A 175 6.95 -16.46 9.87
CA ALA A 175 5.58 -16.00 10.07
C ALA A 175 4.61 -17.17 10.31
N GLU A 176 4.75 -18.26 9.57
CA GLU A 176 3.93 -19.46 9.78
C GLU A 176 4.27 -20.14 11.12
N THR A 177 5.55 -20.22 11.48
CA THR A 177 6.03 -20.86 12.73
C THR A 177 5.53 -20.16 13.99
N PHE A 178 5.44 -18.83 13.96
CA PHE A 178 5.04 -18.02 15.11
C PHE A 178 3.62 -17.47 15.01
N ALA A 179 2.85 -17.92 14.03
CA ALA A 179 1.50 -17.44 13.77
C ALA A 179 0.62 -17.58 15.04
N PRO A 180 -0.08 -16.53 15.50
CA PRO A 180 -0.86 -16.64 16.74
C PRO A 180 -2.03 -17.64 16.60
N VAL A 181 -2.39 -18.31 17.69
CA VAL A 181 -3.71 -18.94 17.80
C VAL A 181 -4.67 -17.85 18.26
N ILE A 182 -5.62 -17.48 17.40
CA ILE A 182 -6.51 -16.35 17.65
C ILE A 182 -7.80 -16.87 18.26
N TYR A 183 -8.12 -16.38 19.45
CA TYR A 183 -9.39 -16.61 20.12
C TYR A 183 -10.27 -15.39 19.93
N GLN A 184 -11.17 -15.49 18.96
CA GLN A 184 -12.05 -14.40 18.56
C GLN A 184 -13.41 -14.52 19.24
N GLY A 185 -13.79 -13.48 19.98
CA GLY A 185 -15.17 -13.30 20.42
C GLY A 185 -16.05 -12.86 19.26
N ILE A 186 -17.29 -13.31 19.22
CA ILE A 186 -18.29 -12.84 18.26
C ILE A 186 -19.35 -12.04 19.02
N ALA A 187 -19.60 -10.80 18.62
CA ALA A 187 -20.66 -9.98 19.19
C ALA A 187 -21.98 -10.32 18.49
N ASP A 188 -22.90 -10.97 19.21
CA ASP A 188 -24.25 -11.26 18.73
C ASP A 188 -25.07 -9.97 18.62
N SER A 189 -24.94 -9.27 17.49
CA SER A 189 -25.76 -8.12 17.16
C SER A 189 -26.63 -8.44 15.95
N GLN A 190 -27.94 -8.23 16.12
CA GLN A 190 -29.03 -8.88 15.38
C GLN A 190 -29.14 -8.62 13.87
N ASP A 191 -28.17 -7.98 13.20
CA ASP A 191 -28.31 -7.58 11.79
C ASP A 191 -27.11 -7.90 10.87
N SER A 192 -25.97 -8.43 11.36
CA SER A 192 -24.75 -8.58 10.52
C SER A 192 -24.06 -9.96 10.55
N GLY A 193 -24.45 -10.86 11.44
CA GLY A 193 -23.76 -12.14 11.58
C GLY A 193 -22.25 -12.00 11.94
N PRO A 194 -21.48 -13.09 11.86
CA PRO A 194 -20.07 -13.13 12.26
C PRO A 194 -19.14 -12.32 11.36
N ASN A 195 -19.55 -11.97 10.13
CA ASN A 195 -18.68 -11.40 9.10
C ASN A 195 -17.97 -10.09 9.51
N GLY A 196 -18.59 -9.29 10.36
CA GLY A 196 -18.00 -8.04 10.85
C GLY A 196 -16.94 -8.23 11.96
N ASP A 197 -16.90 -9.42 12.57
CA ASP A 197 -16.03 -9.78 13.69
C ASP A 197 -15.03 -10.90 13.33
N ILE A 198 -14.95 -11.28 12.04
CA ILE A 198 -13.93 -12.18 11.51
C ILE A 198 -12.87 -11.33 10.79
N PRO A 199 -11.57 -11.51 11.09
CA PRO A 199 -10.52 -10.76 10.42
C PRO A 199 -10.46 -11.17 8.95
N THR A 200 -10.44 -10.22 8.03
CA THR A 200 -10.55 -10.48 6.58
C THR A 200 -9.59 -9.63 5.78
N LEU A 201 -9.57 -9.81 4.46
CA LEU A 201 -8.88 -8.91 3.55
C LEU A 201 -9.57 -7.53 3.52
N LEU A 202 -8.80 -6.48 3.19
CA LEU A 202 -9.33 -5.12 3.05
C LEU A 202 -10.15 -5.03 1.77
N ASP A 203 -9.67 -5.69 0.72
CA ASP A 203 -10.38 -5.92 -0.54
C ASP A 203 -11.04 -7.31 -0.51
N PHE A 204 -12.00 -7.51 0.41
CA PHE A 204 -12.71 -8.81 0.53
C PHE A 204 -13.87 -8.96 -0.45
N ASP A 205 -14.22 -7.89 -1.17
CA ASP A 205 -15.38 -7.76 -2.02
C ASP A 205 -15.02 -7.30 -3.46
N ASP A 206 -13.79 -7.59 -3.86
CA ASP A 206 -13.22 -7.37 -5.20
C ASP A 206 -13.30 -5.90 -5.66
N ASN A 207 -13.23 -4.97 -4.71
CA ASN A 207 -13.00 -3.57 -4.99
C ASN A 207 -12.10 -2.93 -3.91
N LEU A 208 -11.18 -2.08 -4.36
CA LEU A 208 -10.25 -1.37 -3.47
C LEU A 208 -10.90 -0.20 -2.71
N SER A 209 -12.23 -0.04 -2.75
CA SER A 209 -12.89 1.02 -2.01
C SER A 209 -13.05 0.57 -0.56
N ALA A 210 -12.25 1.16 0.31
CA ALA A 210 -12.46 1.02 1.74
C ALA A 210 -13.87 1.53 2.15
N ALA A 211 -14.40 2.52 1.45
CA ALA A 211 -15.52 3.37 1.86
C ALA A 211 -16.87 2.68 2.13
N ASP A 212 -17.00 1.41 1.74
CA ASP A 212 -18.22 0.64 1.85
C ASP A 212 -18.01 -0.75 2.46
N ASN A 213 -16.81 -1.07 2.93
CA ASN A 213 -16.49 -2.35 3.57
C ASN A 213 -17.38 -2.63 4.80
N GLY A 214 -17.65 -1.60 5.60
CA GLY A 214 -18.53 -1.73 6.77
C GLY A 214 -19.97 -2.05 6.37
N ALA A 215 -20.48 -1.50 5.27
CA ALA A 215 -21.78 -1.85 4.72
C ALA A 215 -21.78 -3.25 4.04
N ASN A 216 -20.71 -3.57 3.30
CA ASN A 216 -20.62 -4.76 2.46
C ASN A 216 -20.48 -6.04 3.28
N SER A 217 -19.72 -5.99 4.38
CA SER A 217 -19.61 -7.08 5.35
C SER A 217 -20.96 -7.48 5.99
N ARG A 218 -21.91 -6.55 6.05
CA ARG A 218 -23.24 -6.76 6.67
C ARG A 218 -24.32 -7.15 5.68
N ARG A 219 -24.04 -7.18 4.37
CA ARG A 219 -25.03 -7.60 3.38
C ARG A 219 -25.36 -9.08 3.58
N SER A 220 -26.65 -9.41 3.44
CA SER A 220 -27.08 -10.80 3.49
C SER A 220 -26.41 -11.60 2.37
N GLY A 221 -25.72 -12.68 2.73
CA GLY A 221 -25.01 -13.54 1.78
C GLY A 221 -23.57 -13.12 1.48
N THR A 222 -23.07 -12.01 2.06
CA THR A 222 -21.62 -11.80 2.13
C THR A 222 -21.01 -12.86 3.04
N THR A 223 -19.85 -13.36 2.67
CA THR A 223 -19.04 -14.28 3.49
C THR A 223 -17.63 -13.72 3.51
N THR A 224 -17.09 -13.49 4.72
CA THR A 224 -15.68 -13.11 4.87
C THR A 224 -14.88 -14.33 5.31
N GLU A 225 -13.75 -14.56 4.64
CA GLU A 225 -12.81 -15.62 4.99
C GLU A 225 -11.70 -15.06 5.88
N ALA A 226 -11.25 -15.85 6.84
CA ALA A 226 -10.29 -15.44 7.83
C ALA A 226 -8.89 -15.22 7.24
N HIS A 227 -8.43 -13.98 7.26
CA HIS A 227 -7.11 -13.57 6.80
C HIS A 227 -6.38 -12.75 7.85
N VAL A 228 -5.07 -12.94 7.93
CA VAL A 228 -4.19 -12.17 8.81
C VAL A 228 -3.02 -11.66 7.98
N TYR A 229 -2.81 -10.35 7.99
CA TYR A 229 -1.65 -9.77 7.35
C TYR A 229 -0.43 -10.00 8.20
N TYR A 230 0.70 -10.27 7.54
CA TYR A 230 1.98 -10.33 8.20
C TYR A 230 3.07 -9.57 7.47
N HIS A 231 4.12 -9.27 8.22
CA HIS A 231 5.39 -8.79 7.68
C HIS A 231 6.50 -9.14 8.66
N VAL A 232 7.71 -9.34 8.14
CA VAL A 232 8.91 -9.55 8.96
C VAL A 232 9.95 -8.46 8.68
N THR A 233 10.44 -7.85 9.76
CA THR A 233 11.65 -7.01 9.77
C THR A 233 12.74 -7.70 10.56
N GLU A 234 13.98 -7.33 10.27
CA GLU A 234 15.14 -8.06 10.77
C GLU A 234 16.24 -7.09 11.22
N SER A 235 16.73 -7.28 12.45
CA SER A 235 18.03 -6.74 12.91
C SER A 235 19.07 -7.85 13.00
N ALA A 236 20.29 -7.51 13.40
CA ALA A 236 21.33 -8.52 13.64
C ALA A 236 20.92 -9.58 14.69
N GLN A 237 20.18 -9.18 15.73
CA GLN A 237 19.82 -10.07 16.83
C GLN A 237 18.41 -10.65 16.75
N TYR A 238 17.46 -9.92 16.17
CA TYR A 238 16.05 -10.26 16.30
C TYR A 238 15.29 -10.23 14.97
N TYR A 239 14.33 -11.14 14.85
CA TYR A 239 13.22 -10.98 13.93
C TYR A 239 12.08 -10.25 14.63
N PHE A 240 11.41 -9.38 13.89
CA PHE A 240 10.22 -8.65 14.32
C PHE A 240 9.09 -9.04 13.38
N LEU A 241 8.16 -9.85 13.89
CA LEU A 241 7.05 -10.38 13.11
C LEU A 241 5.79 -9.64 13.52
N HIS A 242 5.15 -8.99 12.55
CA HIS A 242 3.90 -8.29 12.76
C HIS A 242 2.76 -9.16 12.27
N TYR A 243 1.70 -9.25 13.08
CA TYR A 243 0.42 -9.83 12.67
C TYR A 243 -0.65 -8.77 12.82
N ILE A 244 -1.36 -8.50 11.74
CA ILE A 244 -2.38 -7.45 11.67
C ILE A 244 -3.69 -8.09 11.19
N LEU A 245 -4.74 -7.80 11.94
CA LEU A 245 -6.09 -8.27 11.74
C LEU A 245 -6.92 -7.08 11.30
N TYR A 246 -7.57 -7.17 10.15
CA TYR A 246 -8.49 -6.15 9.67
C TYR A 246 -9.92 -6.60 9.89
N TYR A 247 -10.73 -5.73 10.47
CA TYR A 247 -12.17 -5.93 10.58
C TYR A 247 -12.90 -4.84 9.80
N PRO A 248 -13.95 -5.18 9.03
CA PRO A 248 -14.71 -4.18 8.29
C PRO A 248 -15.42 -3.17 9.20
N SER A 249 -15.62 -3.50 10.49
CA SER A 249 -16.24 -2.58 11.44
C SER A 249 -15.77 -2.74 12.87
N ARG A 250 -15.88 -1.66 13.62
CA ARG A 250 -15.68 -1.58 15.08
C ARG A 250 -16.95 -1.11 15.78
N LEU A 251 -17.24 -1.66 16.94
CA LEU A 251 -18.22 -1.13 17.89
C LEU A 251 -17.51 -0.20 18.88
N ASP A 252 -17.92 1.06 18.92
CA ASP A 252 -17.52 1.99 19.96
C ASP A 252 -18.25 1.64 21.25
N VAL A 253 -17.50 1.35 22.31
CA VAL A 253 -18.05 0.93 23.61
C VAL A 253 -18.67 2.08 24.39
N ASP A 254 -18.24 3.32 24.14
CA ASP A 254 -18.62 4.48 24.93
C ASP A 254 -19.93 5.11 24.41
N ASP A 255 -20.19 5.06 23.10
CA ASP A 255 -21.43 5.59 22.50
C ASP A 255 -22.29 4.56 21.74
N GLN A 256 -21.84 3.30 21.63
CA GLN A 256 -22.51 2.20 20.90
C GLN A 256 -22.68 2.46 19.39
N SER A 257 -21.95 3.42 18.82
CA SER A 257 -21.87 3.61 17.38
C SER A 257 -20.95 2.57 16.73
N ARG A 258 -21.07 2.43 15.41
CA ARG A 258 -20.19 1.57 14.62
C ARG A 258 -19.34 2.42 13.71
N ALA A 259 -18.02 2.25 13.80
CA ALA A 259 -17.06 2.78 12.85
C ALA A 259 -16.79 1.74 11.76
N GLU A 260 -16.49 2.20 10.55
CA GLU A 260 -15.91 1.34 9.51
C GLU A 260 -14.41 1.22 9.74
N HIS A 261 -13.82 0.10 9.31
CA HIS A 261 -12.40 -0.28 9.46
C HIS A 261 -11.87 -0.27 10.89
N ASP A 262 -11.63 -1.47 11.41
CA ASP A 262 -10.87 -1.69 12.61
C ASP A 262 -9.59 -2.44 12.28
N PHE A 263 -8.54 -2.17 13.04
CA PHE A 263 -7.31 -2.94 12.97
C PHE A 263 -6.89 -3.32 14.37
N ALA A 264 -6.57 -4.59 14.54
CA ALA A 264 -5.92 -5.12 15.72
C ALA A 264 -4.60 -5.77 15.28
N GLY A 265 -3.61 -5.84 16.16
CA GLY A 265 -2.38 -6.52 15.83
C GLY A 265 -1.38 -6.57 16.97
N ALA A 266 -0.29 -7.28 16.73
CA ALA A 266 0.82 -7.35 17.65
C ALA A 266 2.14 -7.54 16.90
N VAL A 267 3.24 -7.08 17.51
CA VAL A 267 4.60 -7.44 17.12
C VAL A 267 5.13 -8.52 18.04
N PHE A 268 5.78 -9.50 17.44
CA PHE A 268 6.48 -10.59 18.07
C PHE A 268 7.97 -10.36 17.85
N VAL A 269 8.75 -10.38 18.93
CA VAL A 269 10.21 -10.29 18.86
C VAL A 269 10.77 -11.68 19.12
N VAL A 270 11.48 -12.22 18.14
CA VAL A 270 12.07 -13.56 18.18
C VAL A 270 13.59 -13.44 18.16
N ASP A 271 14.25 -14.15 19.07
CA ASP A 271 15.70 -14.27 19.13
C ASP A 271 16.22 -15.12 17.97
N LYS A 272 17.13 -14.57 17.16
CA LYS A 272 17.72 -15.28 16.02
C LYS A 272 18.64 -16.42 16.42
N SER A 273 19.23 -16.36 17.61
CA SER A 273 20.25 -17.32 18.03
C SER A 273 19.67 -18.69 18.35
N ASP A 274 18.42 -18.74 18.82
CA ASP A 274 17.75 -19.98 19.23
C ASP A 274 16.28 -20.07 18.79
N ASN A 275 15.78 -19.10 18.03
CA ASN A 275 14.38 -18.98 17.59
C ASN A 275 13.39 -19.00 18.77
N SER A 276 13.74 -18.36 19.88
CA SER A 276 12.84 -18.20 21.03
C SER A 276 12.03 -16.91 20.97
N LEU A 277 10.75 -16.98 21.36
CA LEU A 277 9.90 -15.80 21.50
C LEU A 277 10.32 -15.00 22.74
N LEU A 278 10.73 -13.75 22.56
CA LEU A 278 11.19 -12.87 23.64
C LEU A 278 10.07 -11.97 24.16
N LEU A 279 9.29 -11.40 23.25
CA LEU A 279 8.29 -10.38 23.54
C LEU A 279 7.13 -10.48 22.55
N VAL A 280 5.91 -10.29 23.03
CA VAL A 280 4.76 -9.91 22.21
C VAL A 280 4.28 -8.56 22.69
N GLU A 281 4.08 -7.59 21.81
CA GLU A 281 3.50 -6.28 22.15
C GLU A 281 2.26 -6.05 21.28
N GLY A 282 1.10 -5.88 21.92
CA GLY A 282 -0.12 -5.38 21.31
C GLY A 282 -0.35 -3.91 21.66
N VAL A 283 -1.10 -3.21 20.83
CA VAL A 283 -1.46 -1.80 21.04
C VAL A 283 -2.97 -1.63 20.97
N SER A 284 -3.53 -0.96 21.98
CA SER A 284 -4.93 -0.55 22.03
C SER A 284 -5.03 0.97 21.98
N LEU A 285 -6.01 1.45 21.23
CA LEU A 285 -6.33 2.86 21.09
C LEU A 285 -7.48 3.22 22.03
N LEU A 286 -7.30 4.28 22.80
CA LEU A 286 -8.33 4.88 23.63
C LEU A 286 -8.46 6.36 23.31
N ASP A 287 -9.61 6.95 23.67
CA ASP A 287 -9.83 8.41 23.59
C ASP A 287 -8.76 9.25 24.30
N SER A 288 -8.10 8.67 25.32
CA SER A 288 -7.03 9.30 26.11
C SER A 288 -5.61 9.04 25.58
N GLY A 289 -5.45 8.29 24.49
CA GLY A 289 -4.18 7.93 23.87
C GLY A 289 -3.89 6.42 23.83
N GLU A 290 -2.70 6.07 23.37
CA GLU A 290 -2.29 4.67 23.17
C GLU A 290 -2.01 3.96 24.50
N VAL A 291 -2.38 2.68 24.55
CA VAL A 291 -2.03 1.73 25.61
C VAL A 291 -1.24 0.61 24.97
N THR A 292 -0.03 0.36 25.47
CA THR A 292 0.80 -0.76 25.01
C THR A 292 0.75 -1.87 26.05
N SER A 293 0.41 -3.06 25.58
CA SER A 293 0.27 -4.26 26.40
C SER A 293 1.25 -5.28 25.88
N ALA A 294 2.33 -5.47 26.64
CA ALA A 294 3.41 -6.36 26.27
C ALA A 294 3.49 -7.57 27.19
N TYR A 295 4.16 -8.60 26.67
CA TYR A 295 4.22 -9.92 27.27
C TYR A 295 5.54 -10.56 26.99
N LYS A 296 5.95 -11.41 27.90
CA LYS A 296 7.14 -12.22 27.70
C LYS A 296 6.97 -13.63 28.27
N PRO A 297 7.54 -14.65 27.62
CA PRO A 297 7.63 -15.98 28.20
C PRO A 297 8.44 -15.99 29.51
N ASP A 298 8.11 -16.92 30.41
CA ASP A 298 8.88 -17.22 31.61
C ASP A 298 10.30 -17.68 31.20
N GLY A 299 11.29 -16.82 31.43
CA GLY A 299 12.67 -17.04 31.00
C GLY A 299 13.19 -15.96 30.04
N SER A 300 12.31 -15.23 29.36
CA SER A 300 12.71 -14.09 28.53
C SER A 300 13.39 -13.01 29.40
N PRO A 301 14.55 -12.47 28.96
CA PRO A 301 15.27 -11.42 29.68
C PRO A 301 14.60 -10.06 29.61
N VAL A 302 13.57 -9.91 28.76
CA VAL A 302 12.90 -8.63 28.51
C VAL A 302 12.30 -8.06 29.79
N SER A 303 12.50 -6.77 30.04
CA SER A 303 11.95 -6.07 31.20
C SER A 303 11.67 -4.61 30.91
N LEU A 304 10.87 -3.98 31.76
CA LEU A 304 10.62 -2.54 31.67
C LEU A 304 11.84 -1.74 32.20
N PRO A 305 12.16 -0.56 31.62
CA PRO A 305 13.31 0.27 32.00
C PRO A 305 13.27 0.87 33.42
N GLY A 306 12.15 0.70 34.14
CA GLY A 306 11.91 1.32 35.45
C GLY A 306 11.46 2.78 35.32
N GLY A 307 10.88 3.36 36.39
CA GLY A 307 10.35 4.74 36.37
C GLY A 307 8.87 4.83 35.99
N ASN A 308 8.41 6.03 35.61
CA ASN A 308 7.03 6.23 35.13
C ASN A 308 6.95 5.75 33.67
N ILE A 309 6.28 4.61 33.47
CA ILE A 309 6.11 3.95 32.17
C ILE A 309 4.79 4.34 31.48
N GLY A 310 4.09 5.37 31.99
CA GLY A 310 2.84 5.84 31.40
C GLY A 310 1.78 4.74 31.25
N ASN A 311 1.29 4.56 30.03
CA ASN A 311 0.25 3.58 29.67
C ASN A 311 0.82 2.22 29.23
N MET A 312 2.08 1.90 29.57
CA MET A 312 2.69 0.63 29.21
C MET A 312 2.50 -0.43 30.30
N THR A 313 2.27 -1.67 29.90
CA THR A 313 2.26 -2.84 30.80
C THR A 313 3.09 -3.99 30.24
N LEU A 314 3.77 -4.74 31.12
CA LEU A 314 4.50 -5.96 30.75
C LEU A 314 4.09 -7.11 31.67
N ALA A 315 3.44 -8.13 31.10
CA ALA A 315 3.04 -9.34 31.80
C ALA A 315 3.99 -10.51 31.51
N SER A 316 4.11 -11.44 32.45
CA SER A 316 4.81 -12.73 32.20
C SER A 316 3.79 -13.82 31.93
N PHE A 317 4.17 -14.76 31.05
CA PHE A 317 3.35 -15.87 30.60
C PHE A 317 4.20 -17.14 30.63
N GLY A 318 3.68 -18.22 31.21
CA GLY A 318 4.40 -19.49 31.24
C GLY A 318 4.69 -19.94 29.81
N ALA A 319 5.96 -20.22 29.48
CA ALA A 319 6.30 -20.74 28.15
C ALA A 319 5.56 -22.06 27.84
N ASP A 320 5.20 -22.82 28.89
CA ASP A 320 4.35 -24.03 28.82
C ASP A 320 2.90 -23.76 28.39
N LYS A 321 2.51 -22.48 28.28
CA LYS A 321 1.18 -22.05 27.84
C LYS A 321 1.15 -21.61 26.38
N LEU A 322 2.30 -21.57 25.69
CA LEU A 322 2.29 -21.50 24.23
C LEU A 322 1.63 -22.77 23.72
N GLU A 323 0.66 -22.61 22.83
CA GLU A 323 0.04 -23.76 22.18
C GLU A 323 1.10 -24.46 21.36
N ASP A 324 1.15 -25.79 21.48
CA ASP A 324 2.18 -26.71 20.96
C ASP A 324 3.66 -26.31 21.19
N GLY A 325 3.91 -25.30 22.03
CA GLY A 325 5.22 -24.81 22.42
C GLY A 325 5.71 -23.59 21.65
N THR A 326 5.05 -23.17 20.57
CA THR A 326 5.47 -22.01 19.76
C THR A 326 4.39 -20.96 19.56
N HIS A 327 3.12 -21.36 19.43
CA HIS A 327 2.07 -20.43 19.02
C HIS A 327 1.48 -19.66 20.22
N TYR A 328 1.49 -18.34 20.09
CA TYR A 328 0.97 -17.44 21.12
C TYR A 328 -0.56 -17.39 21.08
N PRO A 329 -1.27 -17.64 22.20
CA PRO A 329 -2.71 -17.51 22.25
C PRO A 329 -3.09 -16.02 22.36
N MET A 330 -3.58 -15.46 21.26
CA MET A 330 -4.02 -14.07 21.15
C MET A 330 -5.54 -14.02 21.33
N TYR A 331 -6.04 -13.25 22.31
CA TYR A 331 -7.49 -13.01 22.42
C TYR A 331 -7.86 -11.74 21.68
N VAL A 332 -8.99 -11.76 20.97
CA VAL A 332 -9.58 -10.56 20.36
C VAL A 332 -11.06 -10.48 20.74
N PRO A 333 -11.50 -9.43 21.46
CA PRO A 333 -12.90 -9.26 21.78
C PRO A 333 -13.73 -8.95 20.53
N GLY A 334 -14.94 -9.51 20.45
CA GLY A 334 -15.89 -9.19 19.39
C GLY A 334 -16.37 -7.75 19.46
N GLY A 335 -16.60 -7.14 18.30
CA GLY A 335 -17.03 -5.75 18.14
C GLY A 335 -15.92 -4.73 18.34
N VAL A 336 -15.18 -4.77 19.45
CA VAL A 336 -14.21 -3.70 19.81
C VAL A 336 -12.82 -3.94 19.20
N HIS A 337 -12.51 -5.20 18.91
CA HIS A 337 -11.26 -5.70 18.35
C HIS A 337 -9.98 -5.04 18.89
N GLU A 338 -9.40 -5.66 19.91
CA GLU A 338 -8.08 -5.32 20.43
C GLU A 338 -7.30 -6.59 20.74
N THR A 339 -5.97 -6.57 20.59
CA THR A 339 -5.13 -7.72 20.91
C THR A 339 -4.91 -7.81 22.42
N CYS A 340 -5.54 -8.81 23.02
CA CYS A 340 -5.62 -8.97 24.47
C CYS A 340 -4.92 -10.22 24.98
N ASN A 341 -4.67 -10.13 26.28
CA ASN A 341 -3.93 -11.06 27.11
C ASN A 341 -4.87 -12.04 27.80
N TRP A 342 -4.48 -13.31 27.89
CA TRP A 342 -5.18 -14.29 28.72
C TRP A 342 -4.85 -14.22 30.21
N HIS A 343 -3.80 -13.50 30.62
CA HIS A 343 -3.31 -13.57 32.00
C HIS A 343 -3.30 -12.21 32.70
N LYS A 344 -4.16 -12.06 33.72
CA LYS A 344 -4.24 -10.85 34.55
C LYS A 344 -3.04 -10.73 35.49
N SER A 345 -2.26 -9.66 35.35
CA SER A 345 -1.24 -9.24 36.30
C SER A 345 -1.58 -7.82 36.80
N GLY A 346 -2.02 -7.69 38.05
CA GLY A 346 -2.26 -6.38 38.69
C GLY A 346 -3.70 -5.83 38.60
N SER A 347 -3.85 -4.52 38.91
CA SER A 347 -5.14 -3.85 39.14
C SER A 347 -5.75 -3.14 37.92
N ASN A 348 -4.99 -2.93 36.83
CA ASN A 348 -5.54 -2.40 35.58
C ASN A 348 -5.95 -3.56 34.67
N SER A 349 -7.25 -3.62 34.34
CA SER A 349 -7.94 -4.74 33.71
C SER A 349 -8.25 -4.53 32.23
N ARG A 350 -7.59 -3.58 31.57
CA ARG A 350 -7.81 -3.31 30.15
C ARG A 350 -6.98 -4.32 29.36
N CYS A 351 -7.60 -4.99 28.38
CA CYS A 351 -7.00 -6.04 27.56
C CYS A 351 -6.58 -7.33 28.29
N LEU A 352 -7.27 -7.72 29.36
CA LEU A 352 -6.99 -8.97 30.12
C LEU A 352 -8.26 -9.83 30.23
N HIS A 353 -8.32 -10.96 29.53
CA HIS A 353 -9.42 -11.93 29.56
C HIS A 353 -9.06 -13.16 30.38
N ASN A 354 -9.97 -13.64 31.23
CA ASN A 354 -9.75 -14.90 31.94
C ASN A 354 -9.89 -16.10 30.98
N PRO A 355 -9.00 -17.10 30.99
CA PRO A 355 -9.09 -18.32 30.16
C PRO A 355 -10.45 -19.02 30.21
N GLY A 356 -11.13 -18.99 31.37
CA GLY A 356 -12.46 -19.58 31.53
C GLY A 356 -13.62 -18.76 30.93
N GLN A 357 -13.36 -17.56 30.41
CA GLN A 357 -14.37 -16.62 29.91
C GLN A 357 -14.53 -16.60 28.38
N PHE A 358 -13.75 -17.38 27.60
CA PHE A 358 -14.06 -17.59 26.18
C PHE A 358 -15.48 -18.15 25.98
N ARG A 359 -15.93 -18.96 26.95
CA ARG A 359 -17.29 -19.49 27.03
C ARG A 359 -18.22 -18.55 27.84
N GLY A 360 -18.07 -17.24 27.66
CA GLY A 360 -18.94 -16.26 28.29
C GLY A 360 -20.40 -16.54 27.92
N THR A 361 -21.24 -16.70 28.93
CA THR A 361 -22.69 -16.77 28.82
C THR A 361 -23.18 -15.63 27.92
N ASP A 362 -23.82 -15.99 26.80
CA ASP A 362 -24.53 -15.11 25.85
C ASP A 362 -23.69 -14.51 24.68
N GLY A 363 -23.01 -15.34 23.85
CA GLY A 363 -22.46 -14.83 22.57
C GLY A 363 -21.65 -15.75 21.63
N GLY A 364 -21.01 -16.82 22.09
CA GLY A 364 -20.19 -17.69 21.22
C GLY A 364 -18.87 -17.06 20.73
N GLY A 365 -17.94 -17.90 20.25
CA GLY A 365 -16.62 -17.48 19.78
C GLY A 365 -15.94 -18.59 18.96
N VAL A 366 -14.93 -18.23 18.18
CA VAL A 366 -14.18 -19.16 17.32
C VAL A 366 -12.68 -19.08 17.58
N VAL A 367 -12.02 -20.24 17.57
CA VAL A 367 -10.56 -20.34 17.62
C VAL A 367 -10.06 -20.47 16.19
N MET A 368 -9.25 -19.52 15.76
CA MET A 368 -8.63 -19.52 14.44
C MET A 368 -7.17 -19.91 14.55
N ARG A 369 -6.77 -20.89 13.75
CA ARG A 369 -5.39 -21.37 13.64
C ARG A 369 -4.86 -21.05 12.24
N HIS A 370 -3.57 -20.82 12.12
CA HIS A 370 -2.99 -20.68 10.79
C HIS A 370 -3.18 -21.98 9.98
N GLY A 371 -3.51 -21.83 8.69
CA GLY A 371 -3.50 -22.92 7.72
C GLY A 371 -3.32 -22.43 6.28
N ASP A 372 -3.16 -23.38 5.36
CA ASP A 372 -2.94 -23.11 3.92
C ASP A 372 -4.13 -22.42 3.24
N THR A 373 -5.32 -22.60 3.80
CA THR A 373 -6.58 -22.04 3.30
C THR A 373 -7.25 -21.18 4.36
N ALA A 374 -7.82 -20.06 3.93
CA ALA A 374 -8.73 -19.30 4.75
C ALA A 374 -10.09 -20.01 4.80
N GLN A 375 -10.80 -19.87 5.91
CA GLN A 375 -12.16 -20.36 6.07
C GLN A 375 -13.06 -19.22 6.51
N SER A 376 -14.34 -19.34 6.22
CA SER A 376 -15.39 -18.51 6.81
C SER A 376 -15.89 -19.06 8.14
N TYR A 377 -16.60 -18.24 8.91
CA TYR A 377 -17.20 -18.70 10.17
C TYR A 377 -18.19 -19.86 9.99
N ASP A 378 -18.93 -19.89 8.87
CA ASP A 378 -19.92 -20.94 8.57
C ASP A 378 -19.25 -22.31 8.32
N GLU A 379 -17.95 -22.32 8.02
CA GLU A 379 -17.14 -23.53 7.84
C GLU A 379 -16.47 -24.00 9.14
N ALA A 380 -16.58 -23.22 10.23
CA ALA A 380 -16.00 -23.59 11.51
C ALA A 380 -16.63 -24.87 12.07
N THR A 381 -15.80 -25.71 12.70
CA THR A 381 -16.24 -27.02 13.25
C THR A 381 -15.98 -27.12 14.74
N GLU A 382 -16.84 -27.81 15.48
CA GLU A 382 -16.64 -28.01 16.92
C GLU A 382 -15.53 -29.02 17.19
N ASN A 383 -14.45 -28.57 17.82
CA ASN A 383 -13.41 -29.43 18.37
C ASN A 383 -13.97 -30.16 19.60
N GLN A 384 -13.98 -31.50 19.55
CA GLN A 384 -14.62 -32.33 20.57
C GLN A 384 -13.89 -32.33 21.92
N ASP A 385 -12.58 -32.03 21.93
CA ASP A 385 -11.77 -32.03 23.14
C ASP A 385 -11.88 -30.68 23.87
N SER A 386 -11.77 -29.59 23.12
CA SER A 386 -11.83 -28.23 23.65
C SER A 386 -13.26 -27.70 23.78
N GLY A 387 -14.20 -28.24 22.98
CA GLY A 387 -15.58 -27.81 22.79
C GLY A 387 -15.71 -26.37 22.26
N HIS A 388 -14.69 -25.90 21.54
CA HIS A 388 -14.70 -24.62 20.83
C HIS A 388 -15.01 -24.86 19.34
N LEU A 389 -15.65 -23.88 18.70
CA LEU A 389 -15.63 -23.82 17.24
C LEU A 389 -14.20 -23.47 16.81
N GLU A 390 -13.68 -24.17 15.81
CA GLU A 390 -12.36 -23.96 15.26
C GLU A 390 -12.42 -23.82 13.74
N MET A 391 -11.57 -22.95 13.19
CA MET A 391 -11.41 -22.71 11.76
C MET A 391 -9.97 -22.30 11.45
N THR A 392 -9.61 -22.23 10.17
CA THR A 392 -8.29 -21.75 9.74
C THR A 392 -8.32 -20.32 9.21
N TYR A 393 -7.24 -19.59 9.45
CA TYR A 393 -6.95 -18.33 8.76
C TYR A 393 -5.71 -18.47 7.88
N LYS A 394 -5.69 -17.72 6.78
CA LYS A 394 -4.53 -17.65 5.89
C LYS A 394 -3.68 -16.42 6.20
N LEU A 395 -2.37 -16.63 6.24
CA LEU A 395 -1.40 -15.52 6.29
C LEU A 395 -1.24 -14.89 4.91
N VAL A 396 -1.26 -13.56 4.86
CA VAL A 396 -1.06 -12.79 3.62
C VAL A 396 0.03 -11.72 3.81
N PRO A 397 1.01 -11.60 2.89
CA PRO A 397 2.05 -10.59 3.03
C PRO A 397 1.46 -9.18 2.93
N LEU A 398 1.69 -8.35 3.93
CA LEU A 398 1.25 -6.95 3.96
C LEU A 398 1.81 -6.15 2.78
N ALA A 399 3.05 -6.47 2.38
CA ALA A 399 3.75 -5.82 1.29
C ALA A 399 2.97 -5.89 -0.04
N SER A 400 2.55 -7.09 -0.45
CA SER A 400 1.88 -7.29 -1.74
C SER A 400 0.37 -7.01 -1.70
N THR A 401 -0.26 -7.02 -0.52
CA THR A 401 -1.73 -6.92 -0.40
C THR A 401 -2.25 -5.55 0.04
N VAL A 402 -1.53 -4.83 0.90
CA VAL A 402 -1.97 -3.52 1.40
C VAL A 402 -0.97 -2.45 0.99
N TRP A 403 0.32 -2.70 1.18
CA TRP A 403 1.36 -1.71 0.94
C TRP A 403 1.50 -1.33 -0.52
N ALA A 404 1.37 -2.30 -1.44
CA ALA A 404 1.36 -2.06 -2.89
C ALA A 404 0.31 -1.01 -3.31
N TYR A 405 -0.80 -0.93 -2.58
CA TYR A 405 -1.92 -0.03 -2.86
C TYR A 405 -1.86 1.29 -2.09
N ARG A 406 -0.77 1.61 -1.38
CA ARG A 406 -0.64 2.84 -0.56
C ARG A 406 -0.86 4.16 -1.30
N GLY A 407 -0.74 4.16 -2.64
CA GLY A 407 -1.08 5.31 -3.48
C GLY A 407 -2.56 5.41 -3.86
N SER A 408 -3.39 4.42 -3.51
CA SER A 408 -4.82 4.39 -3.77
C SER A 408 -5.56 5.12 -2.65
N TYR A 409 -5.72 6.44 -2.77
CA TYR A 409 -6.42 7.25 -1.76
C TYR A 409 -7.57 8.09 -2.33
N GLY A 410 -8.49 8.51 -1.46
CA GLY A 410 -9.66 9.33 -1.79
C GLY A 410 -10.97 8.54 -1.81
N SER A 411 -12.01 9.12 -2.41
CA SER A 411 -13.41 8.63 -2.28
C SER A 411 -13.71 7.24 -2.86
N GLY A 412 -12.76 6.62 -3.56
CA GLY A 412 -12.86 5.25 -4.05
C GLY A 412 -11.54 4.49 -3.96
N GLY A 413 -10.61 4.99 -3.14
CA GLY A 413 -9.33 4.35 -2.88
C GLY A 413 -9.34 3.52 -1.59
N LEU A 414 -8.25 2.80 -1.36
CA LEU A 414 -8.05 1.97 -0.17
C LEU A 414 -7.79 2.82 1.08
N PHE A 415 -7.26 4.03 0.87
CA PHE A 415 -6.89 4.97 1.92
C PHE A 415 -7.70 6.27 1.81
N GLU A 416 -7.93 6.97 2.91
CA GLU A 416 -8.62 8.27 2.87
C GLU A 416 -7.73 9.37 2.29
N ILE A 417 -6.48 9.41 2.76
CA ILE A 417 -5.47 10.43 2.44
C ILE A 417 -4.11 9.76 2.23
N PRO A 418 -3.17 10.39 1.49
CA PRO A 418 -1.79 9.93 1.45
C PRO A 418 -1.16 9.96 2.84
N PHE A 419 -0.14 9.12 3.05
CA PHE A 419 0.66 9.13 4.26
C PHE A 419 2.16 9.19 3.93
N ILE A 420 2.93 9.85 4.80
CA ILE A 420 4.38 9.77 4.82
C ILE A 420 4.82 9.52 6.26
N TYR A 421 5.77 8.61 6.40
CA TYR A 421 6.41 8.33 7.67
C TYR A 421 7.75 9.06 7.74
N GLU A 422 7.83 10.02 8.65
CA GLU A 422 9.08 10.70 9.01
C GLU A 422 9.31 10.59 10.52
N PRO A 423 10.20 9.69 10.95
CA PRO A 423 10.48 9.48 12.36
C PRO A 423 11.24 10.69 12.95
N THR A 424 10.56 11.48 13.78
CA THR A 424 11.17 12.62 14.48
C THR A 424 12.38 12.18 15.31
N GLY A 425 13.50 12.91 15.19
CA GLY A 425 14.70 12.66 16.00
C GLY A 425 15.59 11.53 15.48
N THR A 426 15.37 11.05 14.25
CA THR A 426 16.24 10.06 13.60
C THR A 426 16.75 10.58 12.26
N ASP A 427 17.96 10.17 11.86
CA ASP A 427 18.51 10.37 10.52
C ASP A 427 18.04 9.25 9.56
N ARG A 428 16.85 8.67 9.78
CA ARG A 428 16.29 7.54 9.01
C ARG A 428 15.20 8.04 8.05
N PRO A 429 15.56 8.64 6.90
CA PRO A 429 14.56 9.07 5.94
C PRO A 429 13.87 7.86 5.31
N ILE A 430 12.55 7.95 5.13
CA ILE A 430 11.87 7.17 4.09
C ILE A 430 11.73 8.08 2.87
N GLY A 431 12.40 7.71 1.79
CA GLY A 431 12.27 8.35 0.49
C GLY A 431 13.56 8.99 -0.03
N PHE A 432 13.77 8.87 -1.34
CA PHE A 432 14.90 9.42 -2.10
C PHE A 432 15.10 10.96 -2.02
N ASN A 433 14.24 11.71 -1.31
CA ASN A 433 14.38 13.17 -1.17
C ASN A 433 13.88 13.68 0.21
N PRO A 434 14.74 14.27 1.05
CA PRO A 434 14.38 14.80 2.38
C PRO A 434 13.60 16.14 2.36
N GLN A 435 13.02 16.54 1.22
CA GLN A 435 12.38 17.85 1.06
C GLN A 435 10.83 17.81 1.01
N ASP A 436 10.21 16.63 0.88
CA ASP A 436 8.76 16.49 0.69
C ASP A 436 8.11 15.58 1.74
N ALA A 437 8.26 15.99 3.00
CA ALA A 437 7.62 15.43 4.20
C ALA A 437 6.10 15.67 4.24
N HIS A 438 5.25 14.65 4.11
CA HIS A 438 3.78 14.80 4.14
C HIS A 438 3.09 13.86 5.15
N VAL A 439 2.96 14.41 6.35
CA VAL A 439 2.41 13.90 7.63
C VAL A 439 1.22 12.91 7.58
N LEU A 440 1.26 11.89 8.45
CA LEU A 440 0.13 11.02 8.84
C LEU A 440 -1.10 11.79 9.39
N PRO A 441 -2.33 11.30 9.20
CA PRO A 441 -3.53 11.92 9.76
C PRO A 441 -3.56 12.00 11.29
N ARG A 442 -4.19 13.07 11.79
CA ARG A 442 -4.16 13.51 13.20
C ARG A 442 -5.06 12.72 14.18
N ARG A 443 -5.82 11.71 13.72
CA ARG A 443 -6.78 10.89 14.53
C ARG A 443 -6.98 9.51 13.91
N LEU A 444 -7.44 8.52 14.69
CA LEU A 444 -7.97 7.22 14.20
C LEU A 444 -9.47 7.10 14.47
N GLN A 445 -10.11 8.17 14.89
CA GLN A 445 -11.56 8.23 15.01
C GLN A 445 -12.10 8.61 13.62
N SER A 446 -12.83 7.70 12.95
CA SER A 446 -13.81 8.16 11.98
C SER A 446 -14.75 9.04 12.78
N GLY A 447 -14.82 10.34 12.50
CA GLY A 447 -16.01 11.06 12.92
C GLY A 447 -17.21 10.24 12.45
N ALA A 448 -18.31 10.17 13.19
CA ALA A 448 -19.51 9.41 12.81
C ALA A 448 -20.18 9.87 11.47
N THR A 449 -19.45 10.62 10.65
CA THR A 449 -19.75 11.18 9.34
C THR A 449 -18.64 10.92 8.29
N GLU A 450 -17.51 10.29 8.64
CA GLU A 450 -16.39 10.02 7.74
C GLU A 450 -16.39 8.54 7.35
N ASN A 451 -16.77 8.24 6.10
CA ASN A 451 -16.96 6.88 5.54
C ASN A 451 -15.65 6.10 5.34
N PHE A 452 -14.51 6.56 5.87
CA PHE A 452 -13.20 5.96 5.59
C PHE A 452 -12.52 5.69 6.92
N GLY A 453 -12.71 4.48 7.42
CA GLY A 453 -11.96 4.02 8.57
C GLY A 453 -10.48 3.88 8.23
N ARG A 454 -9.65 4.16 9.23
CA ARG A 454 -8.24 4.47 9.00
C ARG A 454 -7.40 3.21 9.16
N THR A 455 -6.53 3.00 8.17
CA THR A 455 -5.66 1.82 7.96
C THR A 455 -4.71 1.55 9.15
N PRO A 456 -4.01 0.40 9.23
CA PRO A 456 -3.24 0.02 10.42
C PRO A 456 -2.01 0.91 10.67
N PHE A 457 -1.73 1.85 9.75
CA PHE A 457 -0.61 2.79 9.81
C PHE A 457 -0.96 4.03 10.65
N PHE A 458 -1.19 3.79 11.94
CA PHE A 458 -1.06 4.65 13.14
C PHE A 458 -1.65 6.06 13.27
N TRP A 459 -1.91 6.35 14.54
CA TRP A 459 -2.38 7.57 15.18
C TRP A 459 -1.22 8.58 15.36
N LEU A 460 -1.41 9.85 14.99
CA LEU A 460 -0.58 10.96 15.47
C LEU A 460 -1.42 11.97 16.25
N PRO A 461 -1.29 12.06 17.58
CA PRO A 461 -1.78 13.20 18.35
C PRO A 461 -0.73 14.31 18.28
N SER A 462 -0.47 14.88 17.10
CA SER A 462 0.49 15.98 16.87
C SER A 462 1.93 15.54 16.53
N PRO A 463 2.62 16.23 15.59
CA PRO A 463 4.00 15.93 15.14
C PRO A 463 5.12 16.18 16.17
N GLY A 464 4.87 16.05 17.48
CA GLY A 464 5.86 16.48 18.47
C GLY A 464 5.77 15.89 19.88
N GLU A 465 4.81 15.02 20.19
CA GLU A 465 4.74 14.36 21.51
C GLU A 465 4.51 12.86 21.31
N ASP A 466 5.53 12.07 21.67
CA ASP A 466 5.53 10.62 21.92
C ASP A 466 4.95 9.72 20.81
N ASN A 467 5.83 9.37 19.88
CA ASN A 467 5.52 8.64 18.64
C ASN A 467 5.41 7.12 18.86
N HIS A 468 4.25 6.67 19.35
CA HIS A 468 4.08 5.27 19.80
C HIS A 468 3.62 4.29 18.70
N GLY A 469 3.21 4.76 17.53
CA GLY A 469 2.84 3.89 16.41
C GLY A 469 3.99 3.39 15.52
N GLN A 470 5.21 3.89 15.74
CA GLN A 470 6.34 3.64 14.83
C GLN A 470 6.80 2.18 14.73
N TRP A 471 6.37 1.30 15.64
CA TRP A 471 6.89 -0.07 15.73
C TRP A 471 6.49 -0.99 14.59
N LEU A 472 5.49 -0.66 13.76
CA LEU A 472 5.21 -1.44 12.55
C LEU A 472 6.33 -1.31 11.52
N MET A 473 6.70 -0.06 11.23
CA MET A 473 7.71 0.25 10.21
C MET A 473 9.12 0.29 10.78
N ASP A 474 9.31 0.74 12.03
CA ASP A 474 10.61 0.88 12.68
C ASP A 474 10.72 0.16 14.05
N PRO A 475 10.42 -1.16 14.15
CA PRO A 475 10.46 -1.87 15.42
C PRO A 475 11.86 -1.88 16.08
N VAL A 476 12.93 -1.89 15.26
CA VAL A 476 14.32 -1.93 15.73
C VAL A 476 14.72 -0.68 16.49
N TYR A 477 14.12 0.46 16.17
CA TYR A 477 14.31 1.68 16.95
C TYR A 477 13.40 1.71 18.19
N ILE A 478 12.15 1.31 18.03
CA ILE A 478 11.11 1.58 19.03
C ILE A 478 11.15 0.63 20.21
N LEU A 479 11.26 -0.67 19.94
CA LEU A 479 11.16 -1.67 21.01
C LEU A 479 12.35 -1.59 21.98
N PRO A 480 13.60 -1.39 21.55
CA PRO A 480 14.72 -1.19 22.48
C PRO A 480 14.65 0.10 23.30
N ASN A 481 13.93 1.12 22.81
CA ASN A 481 13.68 2.34 23.59
C ASN A 481 12.57 2.15 24.64
N ARG A 482 11.70 1.14 24.46
CA ARG A 482 10.60 0.79 25.37
C ARG A 482 10.96 -0.26 26.40
N TYR A 483 11.82 -1.20 26.03
CA TYR A 483 12.14 -2.38 26.84
C TYR A 483 13.64 -2.60 26.94
N ASN A 484 14.06 -3.11 28.09
CA ASN A 484 15.40 -3.68 28.26
C ASN A 484 15.37 -5.13 27.78
N PHE A 485 16.14 -5.48 26.74
CA PHE A 485 16.24 -6.84 26.22
C PHE A 485 17.25 -7.72 26.97
N GLY A 486 17.89 -7.21 28.03
CA GLY A 486 18.92 -7.92 28.79
C GLY A 486 20.32 -7.85 28.17
N GLU A 487 20.41 -7.40 26.92
CA GLU A 487 21.65 -7.10 26.22
C GLU A 487 21.52 -5.79 25.41
N SER A 488 22.63 -5.35 24.83
CA SER A 488 22.62 -4.20 23.92
C SER A 488 22.06 -4.61 22.56
N VAL A 489 20.98 -3.96 22.14
CA VAL A 489 20.31 -4.22 20.86
C VAL A 489 20.88 -3.28 19.79
N THR A 490 21.20 -3.81 18.60
CA THR A 490 21.56 -2.95 17.47
C THR A 490 20.34 -2.17 17.01
N THR A 491 20.57 -0.98 16.45
CA THR A 491 19.48 -0.26 15.78
C THR A 491 19.51 -0.44 14.26
N GLU A 492 20.49 -1.17 13.70
CA GLU A 492 20.62 -1.38 12.26
C GLU A 492 19.72 -2.51 11.74
N TYR A 493 19.17 -2.31 10.53
CA TYR A 493 18.38 -3.30 9.82
C TYR A 493 19.26 -4.21 8.97
N CYS A 494 19.07 -5.51 9.13
CA CYS A 494 19.43 -6.48 8.11
C CYS A 494 18.37 -6.49 7.00
N TYR A 495 17.10 -6.36 7.37
CA TYR A 495 16.00 -6.28 6.41
C TYR A 495 14.86 -5.40 6.91
N ASN A 496 14.38 -4.51 6.04
CA ASN A 496 13.16 -3.75 6.23
C ASN A 496 12.59 -3.33 4.87
N PHE A 497 11.51 -3.98 4.45
CA PHE A 497 10.91 -3.71 3.14
C PHE A 497 10.30 -2.30 3.05
N PHE A 498 9.77 -1.75 4.14
CA PHE A 498 9.19 -0.39 4.13
C PHE A 498 10.25 0.66 3.81
N PHE A 499 11.51 0.38 4.18
CA PHE A 499 12.63 1.31 4.04
C PHE A 499 13.56 0.96 2.87
N ASP A 500 13.17 -0.02 2.03
CA ASP A 500 14.00 -0.52 0.92
C ASP A 500 15.40 -0.96 1.40
N ILE A 501 15.45 -1.68 2.54
CA ILE A 501 16.69 -2.19 3.12
C ILE A 501 16.73 -3.71 2.99
N ASP A 502 17.72 -4.22 2.25
CA ASP A 502 18.11 -5.63 2.27
C ASP A 502 19.63 -5.78 2.33
N ASN A 503 20.15 -5.89 3.56
CA ASN A 503 21.55 -6.06 3.89
C ASN A 503 21.88 -7.50 4.30
N ARG A 504 20.98 -8.47 4.11
CA ARG A 504 21.18 -9.86 4.57
C ARG A 504 22.33 -10.57 3.84
N SER A 505 22.62 -10.14 2.61
CA SER A 505 23.80 -10.62 1.87
C SER A 505 25.10 -9.89 2.21
N SER A 506 25.04 -8.84 3.02
CA SER A 506 26.19 -8.01 3.38
C SER A 506 27.03 -8.67 4.49
N SER A 507 28.32 -8.33 4.54
CA SER A 507 29.21 -8.75 5.62
C SER A 507 29.07 -7.89 6.89
N ILE A 508 27.99 -7.12 7.03
CA ILE A 508 27.71 -6.36 8.25
C ILE A 508 27.56 -7.38 9.39
N GLU A 509 28.25 -7.12 10.50
CA GLU A 509 28.35 -8.04 11.64
C GLU A 509 26.94 -8.38 12.16
N GLY A 510 26.54 -9.64 12.02
CA GLY A 510 25.24 -10.16 12.45
C GLY A 510 24.12 -10.19 11.39
N CYS A 511 24.33 -9.67 10.18
CA CYS A 511 23.38 -9.84 9.06
C CYS A 511 23.71 -11.03 8.14
N GLY A 512 24.96 -11.48 8.12
CA GLY A 512 25.36 -12.68 7.36
C GLY A 512 25.13 -13.95 8.16
N GLY A 513 24.03 -14.66 7.89
CA GLY A 513 23.89 -16.08 8.22
C GLY A 513 24.53 -16.94 7.11
N ASN A 514 25.27 -18.00 7.50
CA ASN A 514 25.82 -19.01 6.57
C ASN A 514 24.72 -19.84 5.90
#